data_AF-A0A5E4XFB9-F1
#
_entry.id   AF-A0A5E4XFB9-F1
#
_cell.length_a   1.000
_cell.length_b   1.000
_cell.length_c   1.000
_cell.angle_alpha   90.00
_cell.angle_beta   90.00
_cell.angle_gamma   90.00
#
_symmetry.space_group_name_H-M   'P 1'
#
loop_
_entity.id
_entity.type
_entity.pdbx_description
1 polymer ?
#
loop_
_entity_poly.entity_id
_entity_poly.type
_entity_poly.pdbx_seq_one_letter_code
_entity_poly.pdbx_strand_id
1 'polypeptide(L)'
;MVKRRLSQATTLWRLGPANLARVVAYRALGRTGYYRRTMPRSPSSSEPFFAFESARSSPQGSAILSELARPDIVEQADALLAGTLKFYGDRDWRVGFPPAWHRNPRSGEDALNVRGTHWSDINEFSLNAGDIKDLWEPSRFDGLVLLAQSWLITRASKYANAVEQWLGDWCRENPVSCGVNWKCAQEAGIRLMHVLLVAEMLDRYAGVARRGGFWAFVDTHCARIAPTMLYAIAQDNNHATSEAAALYMAGLAGIRWADAPAALAVAARRWHALGRKWLPNRVDRLVMPDGSFSQHSTNYHRLMLDTLSLAQWWCDRLRDQPLGGQWQVRTQAAARWLCAMTDPRSGGAPNLGANDGARLINLDGAPYRDFRPSVQTAYFIFFRARRYVAGPWDRTGRWLGIEIPERIDATPERTRFPDGGYAMLPLGDDGRVWLRLPTFRFRPSHADGLHMDLWWRGTNVLRDGGTYSYNTDTTTLDYFSGTASHNTLQFDARNQMPRLSRFLFGDWLQCEQATTLPEQGVVTAAYRNRVGDWHKREMKVVGGNEVRVTDEFASNASQTTLRWRLAPGNWRLRGNECTDGSTTLRVDGASTLCLETGWESLCYGQRDEIPVLVARAPAKGRIETSIRLN
;
A
#
# COMPACT_ATOMS: atom_id res chain seq x y z
N MET A 1 -33.09 -12.55 -0.59
CA MET A 1 -32.93 -11.57 -1.71
C MET A 1 -33.16 -10.12 -1.27
N VAL A 2 -34.26 -9.78 -0.58
CA VAL A 2 -34.60 -8.41 -0.14
C VAL A 2 -33.53 -7.78 0.78
N LYS A 3 -33.07 -8.50 1.82
CA LYS A 3 -32.04 -8.02 2.77
C LYS A 3 -30.73 -7.61 2.07
N ARG A 4 -30.30 -8.37 1.05
CA ARG A 4 -29.10 -8.06 0.25
C ARG A 4 -29.29 -6.80 -0.59
N ARG A 5 -30.46 -6.61 -1.21
CA ARG A 5 -30.79 -5.39 -1.99
C ARG A 5 -30.80 -4.14 -1.12
N LEU A 6 -31.34 -4.22 0.10
CA LEU A 6 -31.30 -3.11 1.06
C LEU A 6 -29.87 -2.75 1.45
N SER A 7 -29.03 -3.75 1.77
CA SER A 7 -27.60 -3.51 2.06
C SER A 7 -26.87 -2.86 0.88
N GLN A 8 -27.15 -3.29 -0.35
CA GLN A 8 -26.62 -2.65 -1.56
C GLN A 8 -27.06 -1.19 -1.68
N ALA A 9 -28.35 -0.89 -1.49
CA ALA A 9 -28.87 0.47 -1.57
C ALA A 9 -28.22 1.40 -0.53
N THR A 10 -28.15 0.98 0.73
CA THR A 10 -27.50 1.76 1.80
C THR A 10 -26.01 1.97 1.50
N THR A 11 -25.33 0.95 1.01
CA THR A 11 -23.89 1.03 0.68
C THR A 11 -23.65 1.99 -0.49
N LEU A 12 -24.46 1.91 -1.55
CA LEU A 12 -24.38 2.82 -2.70
C LEU A 12 -24.59 4.27 -2.27
N TRP A 13 -25.55 4.53 -1.39
CA TRP A 13 -25.77 5.87 -0.85
C TRP A 13 -24.55 6.40 -0.07
N ARG A 14 -23.93 5.56 0.78
CA ARG A 14 -22.70 5.90 1.51
C ARG A 14 -21.48 6.15 0.61
N LEU A 15 -21.41 5.52 -0.56
CA LEU A 15 -20.37 5.79 -1.56
C LEU A 15 -20.50 7.19 -2.20
N GLY A 16 -21.67 7.81 -2.10
CA GLY A 16 -21.96 9.16 -2.55
C GLY A 16 -22.46 9.23 -4.00
N PRO A 17 -23.57 9.95 -4.27
CA PRO A 17 -24.19 9.99 -5.59
C PRO A 17 -23.27 10.56 -6.69
N ALA A 18 -22.42 11.53 -6.36
CA ALA A 18 -21.45 12.08 -7.31
C ALA A 18 -20.40 11.04 -7.74
N ASN A 19 -19.94 10.18 -6.83
CA ASN A 19 -19.01 9.10 -7.17
C ASN A 19 -19.69 8.04 -8.03
N LEU A 20 -20.94 7.67 -7.69
CA LEU A 20 -21.72 6.75 -8.51
C LEU A 20 -21.91 7.28 -9.94
N ALA A 21 -22.29 8.56 -10.09
CA ALA A 21 -22.44 9.20 -11.39
C ALA A 21 -21.15 9.15 -12.23
N ARG A 22 -19.99 9.41 -11.61
CA ARG A 22 -18.68 9.30 -12.27
C ARG A 22 -18.35 7.88 -12.73
N VAL A 23 -18.63 6.86 -11.90
CA VAL A 23 -18.42 5.45 -12.28
C VAL A 23 -19.36 5.03 -13.42
N VAL A 24 -20.63 5.46 -13.37
CA VAL A 24 -21.60 5.19 -14.44
C VAL A 24 -21.15 5.87 -15.74
N ALA A 25 -20.75 7.14 -15.69
CA ALA A 25 -20.23 7.87 -16.84
C ALA A 25 -19.01 7.18 -17.44
N TYR A 26 -18.02 6.80 -16.63
CA TYR A 26 -16.84 6.06 -17.09
C TYR A 26 -17.21 4.76 -17.83
N ARG A 27 -18.13 3.97 -17.26
CA ARG A 27 -18.61 2.72 -17.87
C ARG A 27 -19.38 2.98 -19.17
N ALA A 28 -20.19 4.03 -19.22
CA ALA A 28 -20.91 4.43 -20.42
C ALA A 28 -19.94 4.84 -21.53
N LEU A 29 -18.94 5.67 -21.23
CA LEU A 29 -17.89 6.09 -22.17
C LEU A 29 -17.09 4.90 -22.71
N GLY A 30 -16.78 3.91 -21.87
CA GLY A 30 -16.18 2.66 -22.31
C GLY A 30 -17.05 1.89 -23.30
N ARG A 31 -18.34 1.70 -22.98
CA ARG A 31 -19.29 0.95 -23.82
C ARG A 31 -19.58 1.63 -25.16
N THR A 32 -19.66 2.96 -25.20
CA THR A 32 -19.89 3.72 -26.45
C THR A 32 -18.65 3.77 -27.35
N GLY A 33 -17.49 3.30 -26.86
CA GLY A 33 -16.23 3.38 -27.56
C GLY A 33 -15.61 4.77 -27.57
N TYR A 34 -16.06 5.69 -26.69
CA TYR A 34 -15.50 7.03 -26.57
C TYR A 34 -13.97 6.98 -26.39
N TYR A 35 -13.50 6.13 -25.47
CA TYR A 35 -12.06 5.99 -25.21
C TYR A 35 -11.28 5.42 -26.39
N ARG A 36 -11.86 4.51 -27.19
CA ARG A 36 -11.21 4.03 -28.42
C ARG A 36 -11.02 5.13 -29.46
N ARG A 37 -11.95 6.09 -29.52
CA ARG A 37 -11.91 7.20 -30.48
C ARG A 37 -10.98 8.32 -30.01
N THR A 38 -10.96 8.62 -28.71
CA THR A 38 -10.17 9.74 -28.15
C THR A 38 -8.77 9.35 -27.70
N MET A 39 -8.52 8.05 -27.46
CA MET A 39 -7.20 7.48 -27.19
C MET A 39 -6.96 6.34 -28.20
N PRO A 40 -6.78 6.66 -29.49
CA PRO A 40 -6.57 5.64 -30.51
C PRO A 40 -5.31 4.81 -30.24
N ARG A 41 -5.29 3.62 -30.81
CA ARG A 41 -4.11 2.75 -30.81
C ARG A 41 -3.04 3.40 -31.69
N SER A 42 -1.81 3.46 -31.21
CA SER A 42 -0.68 3.95 -32.00
C SER A 42 0.60 3.21 -31.61
N PRO A 43 1.62 3.17 -32.50
CA PRO A 43 2.94 2.73 -32.08
C PRO A 43 3.49 3.66 -30.99
N SER A 44 4.35 3.10 -30.13
CA SER A 44 5.15 3.87 -29.18
C SER A 44 6.40 4.45 -29.87
N SER A 45 7.04 5.44 -29.25
CA SER A 45 8.33 5.94 -29.73
C SER A 45 9.41 4.86 -29.72
N SER A 46 10.33 4.93 -30.68
CA SER A 46 11.54 4.11 -30.76
C SER A 46 12.83 4.90 -30.58
N GLU A 47 12.72 6.20 -30.26
CA GLU A 47 13.87 7.05 -30.00
C GLU A 47 14.56 6.66 -28.67
N PRO A 48 15.88 6.89 -28.56
CA PRO A 48 16.59 6.76 -27.29
C PRO A 48 15.96 7.59 -26.18
N PHE A 49 16.08 7.14 -24.93
CA PHE A 49 15.53 7.82 -23.76
C PHE A 49 16.56 8.74 -23.10
N PHE A 50 17.80 8.29 -22.99
CA PHE A 50 18.88 8.98 -22.30
C PHE A 50 20.18 9.02 -23.10
N ALA A 51 20.98 10.06 -22.84
CA ALA A 51 22.31 10.27 -23.42
C ALA A 51 23.39 9.86 -22.42
N PHE A 52 23.64 8.56 -22.21
CA PHE A 52 24.63 8.12 -21.21
C PHE A 52 26.07 8.59 -21.54
N GLU A 53 26.36 8.85 -22.81
CA GLU A 53 27.59 9.48 -23.28
C GLU A 53 27.76 10.94 -22.82
N SER A 54 26.69 11.60 -22.40
CA SER A 54 26.77 12.95 -21.82
C SER A 54 27.17 12.94 -20.34
N ALA A 55 27.38 11.76 -19.75
CA ALA A 55 27.68 11.62 -18.35
C ALA A 55 28.96 12.37 -17.95
N ARG A 56 28.90 13.09 -16.84
CA ARG A 56 29.99 13.86 -16.26
C ARG A 56 30.19 13.44 -14.82
N SER A 57 31.44 13.38 -14.38
CA SER A 57 31.77 13.20 -12.97
C SER A 57 31.61 14.53 -12.23
N SER A 58 30.89 14.49 -11.10
CA SER A 58 30.84 15.59 -10.12
C SER A 58 31.46 15.10 -8.82
N PRO A 59 32.42 15.83 -8.21
CA PRO A 59 33.02 15.43 -6.93
C PRO A 59 31.99 15.21 -5.81
N GLN A 60 31.00 16.09 -5.70
CA GLN A 60 29.92 15.99 -4.71
C GLN A 60 29.00 14.79 -4.98
N GLY A 61 28.67 14.56 -6.26
CA GLY A 61 27.89 13.38 -6.67
C GLY A 61 28.64 12.08 -6.38
N SER A 62 29.95 12.05 -6.62
CA SER A 62 30.80 10.88 -6.38
C SER A 62 30.87 10.52 -4.90
N ALA A 63 30.95 11.50 -4.00
CA ALA A 63 30.98 11.25 -2.55
C ALA A 63 29.66 10.62 -2.06
N ILE A 64 28.52 11.19 -2.45
CA ILE A 64 27.19 10.66 -2.09
C ILE A 64 26.99 9.25 -2.66
N LEU A 65 27.35 9.03 -3.91
CA LEU A 65 27.24 7.72 -4.55
C LEU A 65 28.13 6.68 -3.87
N SER A 66 29.31 7.09 -3.36
CA SER A 66 30.18 6.19 -2.60
C SER A 66 29.56 5.77 -1.26
N GLU A 67 28.84 6.67 -0.59
CA GLU A 67 28.09 6.34 0.64
C GLU A 67 26.89 5.42 0.36
N LEU A 68 26.25 5.60 -0.80
CA LEU A 68 25.08 4.83 -1.23
C LEU A 68 25.43 3.52 -1.93
N ALA A 69 26.67 3.36 -2.37
CA ALA A 69 27.17 2.18 -3.04
C ALA A 69 27.04 0.98 -2.12
N ARG A 70 26.32 -0.04 -2.58
CA ARG A 70 26.23 -1.32 -1.88
C ARG A 70 26.32 -2.51 -2.83
N PRO A 71 26.99 -3.59 -2.42
CA PRO A 71 27.08 -4.81 -3.22
C PRO A 71 25.71 -5.40 -3.58
N ASP A 72 24.73 -5.35 -2.67
CA ASP A 72 23.40 -5.95 -2.88
C ASP A 72 22.59 -5.28 -4.00
N ILE A 73 22.81 -4.00 -4.29
CA ILE A 73 22.18 -3.29 -5.42
C ILE A 73 22.72 -3.86 -6.74
N VAL A 74 24.05 -4.00 -6.83
CA VAL A 74 24.74 -4.51 -8.01
C VAL A 74 24.40 -5.99 -8.24
N GLU A 75 24.36 -6.79 -7.18
CA GLU A 75 23.96 -8.20 -7.23
C GLU A 75 22.52 -8.38 -7.73
N GLN A 76 21.58 -7.59 -7.20
CA GLN A 76 20.19 -7.64 -7.67
C GLN A 76 20.07 -7.18 -9.13
N ALA A 77 20.84 -6.18 -9.56
CA ALA A 77 20.84 -5.76 -10.96
C ALA A 77 21.44 -6.83 -11.88
N ASP A 78 22.48 -7.53 -11.45
CA ASP A 78 23.05 -8.65 -12.20
C ASP A 78 22.09 -9.84 -12.27
N ALA A 79 21.36 -10.13 -11.19
CA ALA A 79 20.28 -11.11 -11.21
C ALA A 79 19.15 -10.69 -12.18
N LEU A 80 18.82 -9.40 -12.25
CA LEU A 80 17.86 -8.85 -13.21
C LEU A 80 18.33 -9.02 -14.66
N LEU A 81 19.60 -8.74 -14.95
CA LEU A 81 20.19 -8.99 -16.27
C LEU A 81 20.21 -10.49 -16.62
N ALA A 82 20.33 -11.36 -15.62
CA ALA A 82 20.18 -12.81 -15.77
C ALA A 82 18.70 -13.27 -15.87
N GLY A 83 17.74 -12.34 -15.85
CA GLY A 83 16.32 -12.60 -16.08
C GLY A 83 15.51 -12.89 -14.81
N THR A 84 15.98 -12.50 -13.63
CA THR A 84 15.31 -12.69 -12.35
C THR A 84 14.90 -11.37 -11.70
N LEU A 85 13.63 -11.21 -11.33
CA LEU A 85 13.11 -10.01 -10.67
C LEU A 85 12.35 -10.38 -9.39
N LYS A 86 12.52 -9.57 -8.34
CA LYS A 86 11.80 -9.70 -7.08
C LYS A 86 10.38 -9.13 -7.19
N PHE A 87 9.37 -9.94 -6.93
CA PHE A 87 7.96 -9.51 -6.95
C PHE A 87 7.48 -9.19 -5.54
N TYR A 88 6.71 -8.10 -5.41
CA TYR A 88 6.08 -7.65 -4.16
C TYR A 88 7.07 -7.49 -3.01
N GLY A 89 8.35 -7.20 -3.34
CA GLY A 89 9.45 -7.01 -2.41
C GLY A 89 9.89 -8.24 -1.64
N ASP A 90 9.53 -9.45 -2.09
CA ASP A 90 9.81 -10.68 -1.36
C ASP A 90 10.52 -11.75 -2.22
N ARG A 91 9.82 -12.36 -3.17
CA ARG A 91 10.27 -13.57 -3.88
C ARG A 91 10.76 -13.27 -5.29
N ASP A 92 11.84 -13.95 -5.65
CA ASP A 92 12.45 -13.85 -6.97
C ASP A 92 11.73 -14.75 -7.98
N TRP A 93 11.43 -14.19 -9.15
CA TRP A 93 10.77 -14.86 -10.27
C TRP A 93 11.59 -14.72 -11.54
N ARG A 94 11.60 -15.79 -12.36
CA ARG A 94 12.18 -15.73 -13.70
C ARG A 94 11.22 -15.00 -14.63
N VAL A 95 11.65 -13.87 -15.16
CA VAL A 95 10.89 -13.01 -16.06
C VAL A 95 11.56 -12.78 -17.41
N GLY A 96 12.85 -13.14 -17.54
CA GLY A 96 13.68 -12.82 -18.71
C GLY A 96 14.22 -11.38 -18.65
N PHE A 97 15.09 -11.03 -19.60
CA PHE A 97 15.60 -9.66 -19.73
C PHE A 97 15.65 -9.22 -21.20
N PRO A 98 14.86 -8.21 -21.60
CA PRO A 98 13.79 -7.56 -20.83
C PRO A 98 12.67 -8.53 -20.41
N PRO A 99 11.83 -8.17 -19.42
CA PRO A 99 10.74 -9.02 -18.97
C PRO A 99 9.75 -9.36 -20.09
N ALA A 100 9.22 -10.57 -20.08
CA ALA A 100 8.05 -10.92 -20.90
C ALA A 100 6.79 -10.21 -20.37
N TRP A 101 6.54 -8.97 -20.81
CA TRP A 101 5.53 -8.04 -20.26
C TRP A 101 4.07 -8.52 -20.23
N HIS A 102 3.76 -9.57 -20.96
CA HIS A 102 2.42 -10.17 -21.04
C HIS A 102 2.41 -11.62 -20.54
N ARG A 103 3.49 -12.12 -19.94
CA ARG A 103 3.57 -13.46 -19.34
C ARG A 103 3.49 -13.37 -17.83
N ASN A 104 2.62 -14.15 -17.23
CA ASN A 104 2.60 -14.28 -15.78
C ASN A 104 3.67 -15.31 -15.37
N PRO A 105 4.73 -14.91 -14.63
CA PRO A 105 5.80 -15.82 -14.25
C PRO A 105 5.38 -16.87 -13.20
N ARG A 106 4.27 -16.64 -12.49
CA ARG A 106 3.73 -17.55 -11.48
C ARG A 106 2.95 -18.69 -12.10
N SER A 107 2.06 -18.38 -13.05
CA SER A 107 1.29 -19.41 -13.76
C SER A 107 2.06 -20.00 -14.95
N GLY A 108 3.07 -19.28 -15.46
CA GLY A 108 3.79 -19.64 -16.67
C GLY A 108 3.04 -19.31 -17.97
N GLU A 109 1.85 -18.71 -17.87
CA GLU A 109 0.92 -18.47 -18.98
C GLU A 109 1.04 -17.06 -19.57
N ASP A 110 0.90 -16.94 -20.89
CA ASP A 110 0.82 -15.66 -21.59
C ASP A 110 -0.61 -15.11 -21.57
N ALA A 111 -0.78 -13.80 -21.41
CA ALA A 111 -2.06 -13.14 -21.56
C ALA A 111 -2.43 -13.09 -23.05
N LEU A 112 -3.27 -14.03 -23.48
CA LEU A 112 -3.58 -14.23 -24.90
C LEU A 112 -4.51 -13.12 -25.42
N ASN A 113 -4.30 -12.72 -26.68
CA ASN A 113 -5.16 -11.76 -27.39
C ASN A 113 -5.31 -10.38 -26.72
N VAL A 114 -4.43 -9.99 -25.79
CA VAL A 114 -4.49 -8.68 -25.12
C VAL A 114 -3.57 -7.64 -25.75
N ARG A 115 -2.40 -8.03 -26.29
CA ARG A 115 -1.35 -7.10 -26.73
C ARG A 115 -1.83 -6.05 -27.73
N GLY A 116 -2.63 -6.45 -28.72
CA GLY A 116 -3.23 -5.55 -29.72
C GLY A 116 -4.60 -5.01 -29.34
N THR A 117 -5.14 -5.42 -28.19
CA THR A 117 -6.49 -5.07 -27.74
C THR A 117 -6.47 -3.76 -26.97
N HIS A 118 -7.40 -2.86 -27.29
CA HIS A 118 -7.49 -1.58 -26.60
C HIS A 118 -7.79 -1.81 -25.11
N TRP A 119 -7.11 -1.08 -24.23
CA TRP A 119 -7.17 -1.30 -22.78
C TRP A 119 -8.59 -1.27 -22.20
N SER A 120 -9.52 -0.51 -22.82
CA SER A 120 -10.91 -0.41 -22.37
C SER A 120 -11.72 -1.69 -22.58
N ASP A 121 -11.26 -2.57 -23.47
CA ASP A 121 -11.96 -3.79 -23.88
C ASP A 121 -11.41 -5.03 -23.15
N ILE A 122 -10.34 -4.87 -22.38
CA ILE A 122 -9.73 -5.94 -21.58
C ILE A 122 -10.53 -6.12 -20.28
N ASN A 123 -10.91 -7.36 -19.97
CA ASN A 123 -11.45 -7.76 -18.68
C ASN A 123 -10.34 -8.40 -17.82
N GLU A 124 -9.83 -7.62 -16.87
CA GLU A 124 -8.68 -7.95 -16.01
C GLU A 124 -8.93 -9.12 -15.06
N PHE A 125 -10.18 -9.44 -14.73
CA PHE A 125 -10.54 -10.55 -13.83
C PHE A 125 -10.86 -11.85 -14.57
N SER A 126 -10.70 -11.87 -15.90
CA SER A 126 -10.98 -13.03 -16.75
C SER A 126 -9.82 -13.32 -17.70
N LEU A 127 -8.62 -12.90 -17.34
CA LEU A 127 -7.40 -13.23 -18.08
C LEU A 127 -7.07 -14.72 -17.90
N ASN A 128 -6.66 -15.38 -18.97
CA ASN A 128 -6.17 -16.75 -18.92
C ASN A 128 -4.84 -16.85 -18.14
N ALA A 129 -4.06 -15.77 -18.10
CA ALA A 129 -2.78 -15.71 -17.40
C ALA A 129 -2.90 -15.60 -15.87
N GLY A 130 -4.10 -15.54 -15.29
CA GLY A 130 -4.31 -15.44 -13.84
C GLY A 130 -4.41 -14.00 -13.33
N ASP A 131 -3.79 -13.70 -12.19
CA ASP A 131 -3.84 -12.36 -11.59
C ASP A 131 -3.10 -11.33 -12.46
N ILE A 132 -3.81 -10.27 -12.88
CA ILE A 132 -3.22 -9.17 -13.66
C ILE A 132 -2.09 -8.47 -12.89
N LYS A 133 -2.09 -8.54 -11.56
CA LYS A 133 -1.04 -7.96 -10.72
C LYS A 133 0.34 -8.59 -10.99
N ASP A 134 0.40 -9.89 -11.31
CA ASP A 134 1.66 -10.54 -11.66
C ASP A 134 2.18 -10.07 -13.03
N LEU A 135 1.29 -9.62 -13.93
CA LEU A 135 1.65 -9.01 -15.22
C LEU A 135 2.11 -7.56 -15.06
N TRP A 136 1.47 -6.82 -14.15
CA TRP A 136 1.80 -5.43 -13.88
C TRP A 136 3.10 -5.26 -13.11
N GLU A 137 3.50 -6.22 -12.29
CA GLU A 137 4.64 -6.06 -11.37
C GLU A 137 5.95 -5.68 -12.08
N PRO A 138 6.43 -6.39 -13.14
CA PRO A 138 7.60 -5.92 -13.89
C PRO A 138 7.37 -4.55 -14.53
N SER A 139 6.13 -4.33 -15.00
CA SER A 139 5.70 -3.09 -15.61
C SER A 139 5.45 -1.97 -14.59
N ARG A 140 5.81 -2.11 -13.31
CA ARG A 140 5.89 -0.99 -12.36
C ARG A 140 7.25 -0.31 -12.37
N PHE A 141 8.28 -0.94 -12.93
CA PHE A 141 9.62 -0.40 -13.16
C PHE A 141 10.52 -0.27 -11.92
N ASP A 142 10.30 -1.08 -10.88
CA ASP A 142 11.30 -1.22 -9.79
C ASP A 142 12.66 -1.71 -10.33
N GLY A 143 12.65 -2.62 -11.32
CA GLY A 143 13.86 -3.05 -12.02
C GLY A 143 14.58 -1.92 -12.77
N LEU A 144 13.85 -0.95 -13.33
CA LEU A 144 14.45 0.21 -14.00
C LEU A 144 15.20 1.10 -13.00
N VAL A 145 14.59 1.34 -11.82
CA VAL A 145 15.21 2.11 -10.73
C VAL A 145 16.50 1.42 -10.28
N LEU A 146 16.47 0.10 -10.10
CA LEU A 146 17.62 -0.72 -9.73
C LEU A 146 18.77 -0.66 -10.76
N LEU A 147 18.46 -0.74 -12.05
CA LEU A 147 19.45 -0.60 -13.13
C LEU A 147 20.08 0.80 -13.12
N ALA A 148 19.29 1.84 -12.92
CA ALA A 148 19.78 3.22 -12.84
C ALA A 148 20.69 3.43 -11.62
N GLN A 149 20.31 2.91 -10.44
CA GLN A 149 21.17 2.95 -9.24
C GLN A 149 22.50 2.23 -9.48
N SER A 150 22.45 1.04 -10.09
CA SER A 150 23.64 0.24 -10.39
C SER A 150 24.56 0.92 -11.40
N TRP A 151 24.01 1.55 -12.43
CA TRP A 151 24.80 2.37 -13.35
C TRP A 151 25.42 3.58 -12.63
N LEU A 152 24.67 4.28 -11.79
CA LEU A 152 25.19 5.45 -11.06
C LEU A 152 26.35 5.07 -10.12
N ILE A 153 26.26 3.93 -9.44
CA ILE A 153 27.29 3.42 -8.54
C ILE A 153 28.53 2.95 -9.29
N THR A 154 28.35 2.15 -10.35
CA THR A 154 29.46 1.41 -10.99
C THR A 154 30.00 2.06 -12.25
N ARG A 155 29.19 2.90 -12.91
CA ARG A 155 29.42 3.42 -14.27
C ARG A 155 29.59 2.35 -15.36
N ALA A 156 29.24 1.09 -15.07
CA ALA A 156 29.39 0.01 -16.04
C ALA A 156 28.35 0.13 -17.17
N SER A 157 28.83 0.09 -18.43
CA SER A 157 28.00 0.27 -19.63
C SER A 157 26.85 -0.74 -19.75
N LYS A 158 27.01 -1.96 -19.19
CA LYS A 158 25.96 -2.98 -19.16
C LYS A 158 24.65 -2.46 -18.55
N TYR A 159 24.71 -1.63 -17.51
CA TYR A 159 23.51 -1.10 -16.85
C TYR A 159 22.88 0.05 -17.62
N ALA A 160 23.67 0.91 -18.27
CA ALA A 160 23.15 1.94 -19.17
C ALA A 160 22.42 1.32 -20.37
N ASN A 161 23.05 0.34 -21.02
CA ASN A 161 22.44 -0.41 -22.12
C ASN A 161 21.15 -1.10 -21.67
N ALA A 162 21.13 -1.66 -20.46
CA ALA A 162 19.97 -2.29 -19.87
C ALA A 162 18.81 -1.31 -19.60
N VAL A 163 19.08 -0.07 -19.17
CA VAL A 163 18.05 0.98 -19.03
C VAL A 163 17.39 1.29 -20.37
N GLU A 164 18.18 1.51 -21.43
CA GLU A 164 17.64 1.77 -22.77
C GLU A 164 16.89 0.55 -23.33
N GLN A 165 17.43 -0.66 -23.14
CA GLN A 165 16.81 -1.90 -23.58
C GLN A 165 15.47 -2.13 -22.88
N TRP A 166 15.38 -1.91 -21.56
CA TRP A 166 14.15 -2.04 -20.78
C TRP A 166 13.06 -1.11 -21.28
N LEU A 167 13.37 0.18 -21.46
CA LEU A 167 12.42 1.21 -21.89
C LEU A 167 11.98 1.02 -23.34
N GLY A 168 12.95 0.82 -24.24
CA GLY A 168 12.67 0.60 -25.66
C GLY A 168 11.87 -0.68 -25.91
N ASP A 169 12.18 -1.75 -25.18
CA ASP A 169 11.44 -3.01 -25.27
C ASP A 169 10.01 -2.89 -24.73
N TRP A 170 9.83 -2.26 -23.57
CA TRP A 170 8.51 -1.99 -23.04
C TRP A 170 7.64 -1.21 -24.03
N CYS A 171 8.18 -0.17 -24.66
CA CYS A 171 7.48 0.62 -25.66
C CYS A 171 7.06 -0.21 -26.89
N ARG A 172 7.93 -1.11 -27.37
CA ARG A 172 7.65 -1.99 -28.52
C ARG A 172 6.59 -3.05 -28.20
N GLU A 173 6.64 -3.60 -26.99
CA GLU A 173 5.74 -4.67 -26.56
C GLU A 173 4.42 -4.16 -25.98
N ASN A 174 4.32 -2.86 -25.66
CA ASN A 174 3.11 -2.21 -25.14
C ASN A 174 2.73 -0.99 -25.97
N PRO A 175 2.19 -1.18 -27.21
CA PRO A 175 1.71 -0.08 -28.04
C PRO A 175 0.74 0.81 -27.28
N VAL A 176 0.76 2.11 -27.58
CA VAL A 176 -0.07 3.10 -26.89
C VAL A 176 -1.53 2.69 -26.92
N SER A 177 -2.16 2.74 -25.75
CA SER A 177 -3.55 2.36 -25.51
C SER A 177 -3.88 0.86 -25.67
N CYS A 178 -2.90 -0.04 -25.78
CA CYS A 178 -3.15 -1.48 -25.99
C CYS A 178 -2.52 -2.38 -24.91
N GLY A 179 -3.15 -3.50 -24.59
CA GLY A 179 -2.58 -4.49 -23.66
C GLY A 179 -2.83 -4.20 -22.19
N VAL A 180 -2.52 -5.20 -21.37
CA VAL A 180 -2.82 -5.20 -19.93
C VAL A 180 -2.10 -4.08 -19.19
N ASN A 181 -0.89 -3.71 -19.61
CA ASN A 181 -0.10 -2.67 -18.93
C ASN A 181 -0.69 -1.26 -19.08
N TRP A 182 -1.61 -1.05 -20.03
CA TRP A 182 -2.36 0.19 -20.20
C TRP A 182 -3.76 0.18 -19.55
N LYS A 183 -4.19 -0.96 -18.97
CA LYS A 183 -5.52 -1.14 -18.38
C LYS A 183 -5.80 -0.20 -17.21
N CYS A 184 -4.84 -0.04 -16.29
CA CYS A 184 -5.00 0.80 -15.12
C CYS A 184 -4.22 2.12 -15.25
N ALA A 185 -4.91 3.24 -15.06
CA ALA A 185 -4.27 4.57 -15.10
C ALA A 185 -3.32 4.80 -13.93
N GLN A 186 -3.61 4.26 -12.74
CA GLN A 186 -2.68 4.30 -11.61
C GLN A 186 -1.37 3.56 -11.92
N GLU A 187 -1.42 2.38 -12.54
CA GLU A 187 -0.21 1.62 -12.90
C GLU A 187 0.60 2.37 -13.97
N ALA A 188 -0.06 3.07 -14.91
CA ALA A 188 0.61 4.01 -15.81
C ALA A 188 1.23 5.21 -15.08
N GLY A 189 0.54 5.72 -14.04
CA GLY A 189 1.05 6.74 -13.15
C GLY A 189 2.32 6.29 -12.42
N ILE A 190 2.32 5.10 -11.83
CA ILE A 190 3.48 4.53 -11.11
C ILE A 190 4.70 4.43 -12.03
N ARG A 191 4.54 3.87 -13.24
CA ARG A 191 5.62 3.85 -14.25
C ARG A 191 6.17 5.23 -14.55
N LEU A 192 5.27 6.19 -14.80
CA LEU A 192 5.67 7.55 -15.13
C LEU A 192 6.45 8.19 -13.98
N MET A 193 6.02 7.97 -12.73
CA MET A 193 6.73 8.44 -11.54
C MET A 193 8.14 7.83 -11.44
N HIS A 194 8.31 6.53 -11.72
CA HIS A 194 9.62 5.89 -11.74
C HIS A 194 10.52 6.38 -12.87
N VAL A 195 10.00 6.57 -14.09
CA VAL A 195 10.78 7.12 -15.22
C VAL A 195 11.23 8.56 -14.93
N LEU A 196 10.35 9.37 -14.33
CA LEU A 196 10.69 10.73 -13.89
C LEU A 196 11.76 10.74 -12.79
N LEU A 197 11.66 9.83 -11.81
CA LEU A 197 12.64 9.68 -10.74
C LEU A 197 14.01 9.24 -11.29
N VAL A 198 14.04 8.25 -12.17
CA VAL A 198 15.26 7.79 -12.86
C VAL A 198 15.90 8.93 -13.63
N ALA A 199 15.12 9.68 -14.42
CA ALA A 199 15.63 10.83 -15.16
C ALA A 199 16.21 11.91 -14.24
N GLU A 200 15.60 12.17 -13.08
CA GLU A 200 16.12 13.13 -12.10
C GLU A 200 17.42 12.66 -11.47
N MET A 201 17.51 11.39 -11.05
CA MET A 201 18.74 10.83 -10.46
C MET A 201 19.89 10.81 -11.47
N LEU A 202 19.65 10.37 -12.71
CA LEU A 202 20.65 10.32 -13.77
C LEU A 202 21.20 11.72 -14.10
N ASP A 203 20.33 12.73 -14.16
CA ASP A 203 20.74 14.12 -14.36
C ASP A 203 21.49 14.68 -13.14
N ARG A 204 20.94 14.52 -11.94
CA ARG A 204 21.52 15.03 -10.69
C ARG A 204 22.93 14.50 -10.44
N TYR A 205 23.13 13.20 -10.56
CA TYR A 205 24.37 12.54 -10.16
C TYR A 205 25.36 12.34 -11.31
N ALA A 206 24.96 12.62 -12.55
CA ALA A 206 25.78 12.34 -13.71
C ALA A 206 25.58 13.30 -14.90
N GLY A 207 24.62 14.23 -14.88
CA GLY A 207 24.34 15.11 -16.01
C GLY A 207 23.92 14.37 -17.29
N VAL A 208 23.29 13.20 -17.15
CA VAL A 208 22.76 12.45 -18.29
C VAL A 208 21.55 13.19 -18.86
N ALA A 209 21.64 13.61 -20.11
CA ALA A 209 20.57 14.35 -20.78
C ALA A 209 19.41 13.42 -21.16
N ARG A 210 18.18 13.95 -21.12
CA ARG A 210 17.01 13.25 -21.65
C ARG A 210 16.93 13.45 -23.16
N ARG A 211 16.38 12.46 -23.85
CA ARG A 211 16.20 12.43 -25.31
C ARG A 211 14.70 12.37 -25.65
N GLY A 212 14.35 12.36 -26.93
CA GLY A 212 12.95 12.43 -27.35
C GLY A 212 12.13 11.20 -26.97
N GLY A 213 12.73 10.01 -26.81
CA GLY A 213 12.06 8.82 -26.27
C GLY A 213 11.48 9.03 -24.87
N PHE A 214 12.24 9.72 -23.99
CA PHE A 214 11.77 10.09 -22.65
C PHE A 214 10.54 10.99 -22.71
N TRP A 215 10.57 12.05 -23.52
CA TRP A 215 9.46 13.00 -23.61
C TRP A 215 8.23 12.43 -24.30
N ALA A 216 8.41 11.55 -25.30
CA ALA A 216 7.31 10.80 -25.90
C ALA A 216 6.65 9.84 -24.89
N PHE A 217 7.45 9.21 -24.02
CA PHE A 217 6.93 8.39 -22.92
C PHE A 217 6.12 9.23 -21.93
N VAL A 218 6.64 10.40 -21.52
CA VAL A 218 5.91 11.35 -20.65
C VAL A 218 4.57 11.74 -21.28
N ASP A 219 4.56 12.13 -22.55
CA ASP A 219 3.35 12.56 -23.26
C ASP A 219 2.29 11.45 -23.31
N THR A 220 2.68 10.28 -23.80
CA THR A 220 1.76 9.14 -23.95
C THR A 220 1.18 8.67 -22.60
N HIS A 221 1.98 8.67 -21.53
CA HIS A 221 1.49 8.29 -20.20
C HIS A 221 0.53 9.35 -19.63
N CYS A 222 0.86 10.64 -19.75
CA CYS A 222 -0.06 11.69 -19.31
C CYS A 222 -1.37 11.71 -20.12
N ALA A 223 -1.29 11.47 -21.43
CA ALA A 223 -2.44 11.35 -22.33
C ALA A 223 -3.33 10.15 -21.96
N ARG A 224 -2.76 9.08 -21.41
CA ARG A 224 -3.53 7.95 -20.85
C ARG A 224 -4.21 8.29 -19.52
N ILE A 225 -3.52 9.00 -18.63
CA ILE A 225 -3.98 9.21 -17.25
C ILE A 225 -5.06 10.30 -17.18
N ALA A 226 -4.81 11.44 -17.82
CA ALA A 226 -5.66 12.63 -17.69
C ALA A 226 -7.14 12.41 -18.03
N PRO A 227 -7.52 11.66 -19.10
CA PRO A 227 -8.93 11.48 -19.48
C PRO A 227 -9.76 10.66 -18.47
N THR A 228 -9.12 9.91 -17.57
CA THR A 228 -9.81 9.05 -16.59
C THR A 228 -9.76 9.57 -15.15
N MET A 229 -9.25 10.77 -14.92
CA MET A 229 -9.10 11.36 -13.58
C MET A 229 -10.41 11.36 -12.75
N LEU A 230 -11.56 11.63 -13.38
CA LEU A 230 -12.85 11.60 -12.69
C LEU A 230 -13.26 10.20 -12.21
N TYR A 231 -12.84 9.16 -12.93
CA TYR A 231 -13.06 7.78 -12.49
C TYR A 231 -12.19 7.45 -11.28
N ALA A 232 -10.92 7.88 -11.27
CA ALA A 232 -10.02 7.72 -10.13
C ALA A 232 -10.58 8.41 -8.88
N ILE A 233 -11.05 9.66 -9.02
CA ILE A 233 -11.73 10.42 -7.95
C ILE A 233 -12.92 9.65 -7.38
N ALA A 234 -13.69 8.98 -8.23
CA ALA A 234 -14.87 8.23 -7.81
C ALA A 234 -14.56 7.00 -6.96
N GLN A 235 -13.32 6.51 -7.01
CA GLN A 235 -12.89 5.36 -6.21
C GLN A 235 -12.63 5.73 -4.76
N ASP A 236 -12.48 7.01 -4.38
CA ASP A 236 -12.11 7.43 -3.02
C ASP A 236 -11.00 6.55 -2.39
N ASN A 237 -9.98 6.20 -3.18
CA ASN A 237 -8.82 5.40 -2.79
C ASN A 237 -7.53 6.04 -3.35
N ASN A 238 -6.38 5.37 -3.20
CA ASN A 238 -5.08 5.86 -3.64
C ASN A 238 -4.91 6.08 -5.16
N HIS A 239 -5.85 5.64 -6.02
CA HIS A 239 -5.74 5.87 -7.46
C HIS A 239 -5.69 7.36 -7.76
N ALA A 240 -6.61 8.13 -7.17
CA ALA A 240 -6.70 9.56 -7.43
C ALA A 240 -5.48 10.34 -6.95
N THR A 241 -4.86 9.94 -5.83
CA THR A 241 -3.61 10.57 -5.35
C THR A 241 -2.44 10.22 -6.27
N SER A 242 -2.32 8.95 -6.68
CA SER A 242 -1.23 8.47 -7.55
C SER A 242 -1.31 9.08 -8.95
N GLU A 243 -2.49 9.07 -9.57
CA GLU A 243 -2.71 9.63 -10.91
C GLU A 243 -2.51 11.16 -10.92
N ALA A 244 -2.99 11.86 -9.89
CA ALA A 244 -2.80 13.31 -9.79
C ALA A 244 -1.34 13.68 -9.54
N ALA A 245 -0.62 12.91 -8.72
CA ALA A 245 0.81 13.11 -8.47
C ALA A 245 1.64 12.87 -9.74
N ALA A 246 1.36 11.81 -10.50
CA ALA A 246 2.05 11.54 -11.76
C ALA A 246 1.89 12.69 -12.77
N LEU A 247 0.65 13.18 -12.97
CA LEU A 247 0.39 14.35 -13.83
C LEU A 247 1.03 15.64 -13.30
N TYR A 248 1.00 15.85 -11.99
CA TYR A 248 1.62 17.00 -11.35
C TYR A 248 3.13 17.05 -11.63
N MET A 249 3.84 15.94 -11.35
CA MET A 249 5.28 15.84 -11.52
C MET A 249 5.69 15.90 -12.99
N ALA A 250 5.00 15.18 -13.87
CA ALA A 250 5.26 15.21 -15.31
C ALA A 250 5.03 16.60 -15.92
N GLY A 251 3.91 17.24 -15.56
CA GLY A 251 3.62 18.60 -16.00
C GLY A 251 4.64 19.60 -15.50
N LEU A 252 5.07 19.49 -14.23
CA LEU A 252 6.09 20.36 -13.67
C LEU A 252 7.45 20.17 -14.34
N ALA A 253 7.86 18.92 -14.59
CA ALA A 253 9.08 18.59 -15.33
C ALA A 253 9.05 19.21 -16.74
N GLY A 254 7.96 19.03 -17.48
CA GLY A 254 7.80 19.60 -18.83
C GLY A 254 7.73 21.14 -18.88
N ILE A 255 7.53 21.81 -17.74
CA ILE A 255 7.59 23.28 -17.62
C ILE A 255 8.99 23.76 -17.24
N ARG A 256 9.71 23.00 -16.41
CA ARG A 256 10.91 23.49 -15.69
C ARG A 256 12.22 22.96 -16.24
N TRP A 257 12.22 21.80 -16.90
CA TRP A 257 13.44 21.25 -17.50
C TRP A 257 13.72 21.88 -18.85
N ALA A 258 14.96 22.31 -19.05
CA ALA A 258 15.36 23.10 -20.21
C ALA A 258 15.31 22.32 -21.53
N ASP A 259 15.41 21.00 -21.48
CA ASP A 259 15.36 20.08 -22.61
C ASP A 259 13.94 19.59 -22.92
N ALA A 260 12.91 20.11 -22.24
CA ALA A 260 11.52 19.81 -22.57
C ALA A 260 11.15 20.39 -23.95
N PRO A 261 10.58 19.58 -24.88
CA PRO A 261 10.21 20.06 -26.20
C PRO A 261 9.17 21.18 -26.13
N ALA A 262 9.36 22.24 -26.92
CA ALA A 262 8.42 23.37 -26.97
C ALA A 262 6.98 22.93 -27.32
N ALA A 263 6.83 21.90 -28.16
CA ALA A 263 5.54 21.32 -28.51
C ALA A 263 4.78 20.73 -27.31
N LEU A 264 5.48 20.30 -26.26
CA LEU A 264 4.90 19.73 -25.04
C LEU A 264 4.37 20.79 -24.07
N ALA A 265 4.80 22.06 -24.21
CA ALA A 265 4.60 23.09 -23.20
C ALA A 265 3.12 23.32 -22.84
N VAL A 266 2.22 23.30 -23.83
CA VAL A 266 0.77 23.48 -23.59
C VAL A 266 0.19 22.28 -22.84
N ALA A 267 0.56 21.07 -23.23
CA ALA A 267 0.11 19.84 -22.58
C ALA A 267 0.65 19.74 -21.14
N ALA A 268 1.94 20.04 -20.94
CA ALA A 268 2.60 20.07 -19.64
C ALA A 268 1.89 21.01 -18.65
N ARG A 269 1.52 22.23 -19.08
CA ARG A 269 0.73 23.16 -18.26
C ARG A 269 -0.65 22.61 -17.89
N ARG A 270 -1.31 21.90 -18.80
CA ARG A 270 -2.61 21.27 -18.52
C ARG A 270 -2.48 20.13 -17.51
N TRP A 271 -1.46 19.28 -17.64
CA TRP A 271 -1.21 18.19 -16.69
C TRP A 271 -0.83 18.71 -15.32
N HIS A 272 0.06 19.70 -15.25
CA HIS A 272 0.44 20.39 -14.02
C HIS A 272 -0.80 20.98 -13.33
N ALA A 273 -1.64 21.73 -14.07
CA ALA A 273 -2.87 22.30 -13.52
C ALA A 273 -3.85 21.24 -13.02
N LEU A 274 -3.99 20.12 -13.74
CA LEU A 274 -4.88 19.02 -13.36
C LEU A 274 -4.38 18.32 -12.09
N GLY A 275 -3.08 18.01 -12.02
CA GLY A 275 -2.44 17.41 -10.86
C GLY A 275 -2.48 18.34 -9.65
N ARG A 276 -2.11 19.61 -9.82
CA ARG A 276 -2.12 20.65 -8.77
C ARG A 276 -3.52 20.92 -8.21
N LYS A 277 -4.56 20.79 -9.03
CA LYS A 277 -5.96 20.87 -8.59
C LYS A 277 -6.35 19.66 -7.75
N TRP A 278 -6.12 18.45 -8.27
CA TRP A 278 -6.71 17.26 -7.66
C TRP A 278 -5.88 16.69 -6.53
N LEU A 279 -4.56 16.82 -6.55
CA LEU A 279 -3.71 16.22 -5.53
C LEU A 279 -4.01 16.77 -4.11
N PRO A 280 -3.99 18.09 -3.83
CA PRO A 280 -4.40 18.63 -2.53
C PRO A 280 -5.88 18.34 -2.20
N ASN A 281 -6.76 18.40 -3.20
CA ASN A 281 -8.18 18.09 -3.03
C ASN A 281 -8.42 16.64 -2.58
N ARG A 282 -7.66 15.68 -3.13
CA ARG A 282 -7.74 14.27 -2.77
C ARG A 282 -7.13 14.03 -1.40
N VAL A 283 -6.04 14.71 -1.05
CA VAL A 283 -5.48 14.62 0.29
C VAL A 283 -6.46 15.12 1.35
N ASP A 284 -7.09 16.28 1.15
CA ASP A 284 -8.07 16.79 2.12
C ASP A 284 -9.31 15.90 2.25
N ARG A 285 -9.71 15.23 1.15
CA ARG A 285 -10.83 14.28 1.16
C ARG A 285 -10.47 12.94 1.81
N LEU A 286 -9.32 12.36 1.48
CA LEU A 286 -9.01 10.95 1.74
C LEU A 286 -8.12 10.74 2.98
N VAL A 287 -7.40 11.78 3.43
CA VAL A 287 -6.64 11.76 4.68
C VAL A 287 -7.48 12.45 5.75
N MET A 288 -7.86 11.69 6.78
CA MET A 288 -8.71 12.17 7.87
C MET A 288 -7.93 13.07 8.84
N PRO A 289 -8.61 13.86 9.70
CA PRO A 289 -7.94 14.80 10.61
C PRO A 289 -6.92 14.15 11.55
N ASP A 290 -7.17 12.92 11.98
CA ASP A 290 -6.24 12.11 12.76
C ASP A 290 -5.06 11.53 11.95
N GLY A 291 -5.04 11.72 10.63
CA GLY A 291 -4.01 11.24 9.71
C GLY A 291 -4.34 9.93 9.02
N SER A 292 -5.36 9.19 9.47
CA SER A 292 -5.72 7.91 8.86
C SER A 292 -6.23 8.06 7.43
N PHE A 293 -5.96 7.05 6.58
CA PHE A 293 -6.28 7.08 5.16
C PHE A 293 -7.53 6.26 4.81
N SER A 294 -8.25 6.67 3.75
CA SER A 294 -9.55 6.13 3.35
C SER A 294 -9.62 4.62 3.09
N GLN A 295 -8.50 3.97 2.79
CA GLN A 295 -8.49 2.52 2.48
C GLN A 295 -8.39 1.62 3.71
N HIS A 296 -8.19 2.20 4.91
CA HIS A 296 -8.04 1.44 6.15
C HIS A 296 -6.99 0.32 6.03
N SER A 297 -5.83 0.65 5.44
CA SER A 297 -4.75 -0.30 5.18
C SER A 297 -3.39 0.34 5.43
N THR A 298 -2.53 -0.36 6.16
CA THR A 298 -1.16 0.09 6.42
C THR A 298 -0.33 0.13 5.14
N ASN A 299 -0.50 -0.87 4.27
CA ASN A 299 0.23 -0.93 3.00
C ASN A 299 -0.19 0.22 2.05
N TYR A 300 -1.49 0.45 1.89
CA TYR A 300 -1.97 1.55 1.05
C TYR A 300 -1.74 2.93 1.67
N HIS A 301 -1.64 3.01 2.99
CA HIS A 301 -1.19 4.23 3.67
C HIS A 301 0.27 4.53 3.33
N ARG A 302 1.17 3.54 3.33
CA ARG A 302 2.55 3.71 2.88
C ARG A 302 2.62 4.18 1.43
N LEU A 303 1.95 3.49 0.50
CA LEU A 303 1.92 3.88 -0.91
C LEU A 303 1.44 5.33 -1.08
N MET A 304 0.37 5.70 -0.38
CA MET A 304 -0.13 7.07 -0.40
C MET A 304 0.91 8.05 0.13
N LEU A 305 1.50 7.80 1.31
CA LEU A 305 2.48 8.68 1.91
C LEU A 305 3.72 8.86 1.04
N ASP A 306 4.26 7.77 0.48
CA ASP A 306 5.38 7.81 -0.46
C ASP A 306 5.05 8.69 -1.68
N THR A 307 3.83 8.55 -2.22
CA THR A 307 3.34 9.37 -3.34
C THR A 307 3.31 10.86 -2.98
N LEU A 308 2.81 11.21 -1.79
CA LEU A 308 2.73 12.59 -1.34
C LEU A 308 4.12 13.17 -1.03
N SER A 309 4.99 12.37 -0.42
CA SER A 309 6.39 12.71 -0.17
C SER A 309 7.11 13.02 -1.48
N LEU A 310 6.99 12.15 -2.49
CA LEU A 310 7.60 12.39 -3.79
C LEU A 310 7.05 13.66 -4.44
N ALA A 311 5.73 13.86 -4.45
CA ALA A 311 5.12 15.06 -5.02
C ALA A 311 5.57 16.36 -4.31
N GLN A 312 5.67 16.36 -2.97
CA GLN A 312 6.20 17.50 -2.23
C GLN A 312 7.68 17.73 -2.52
N TRP A 313 8.49 16.67 -2.60
CA TRP A 313 9.88 16.78 -2.98
C TRP A 313 10.05 17.38 -4.37
N TRP A 314 9.22 17.00 -5.35
CA TRP A 314 9.21 17.60 -6.70
C TRP A 314 8.82 19.08 -6.66
N CYS A 315 7.82 19.44 -5.85
CA CYS A 315 7.42 20.83 -5.62
C CYS A 315 8.61 21.67 -5.14
N ASP A 316 9.35 21.18 -4.13
CA ASP A 316 10.52 21.86 -3.57
C ASP A 316 11.68 21.90 -4.58
N ARG A 317 12.00 20.74 -5.18
CA ARG A 317 13.13 20.53 -6.11
C ARG A 317 13.05 21.40 -7.35
N LEU A 318 11.85 21.62 -7.87
CA LEU A 318 11.60 22.45 -9.05
C LEU A 318 10.98 23.81 -8.72
N ARG A 319 10.96 24.18 -7.43
CA ARG A 319 10.54 25.49 -6.91
C ARG A 319 9.16 25.91 -7.44
N ASP A 320 8.19 24.99 -7.36
CA ASP A 320 6.78 25.31 -7.62
C ASP A 320 6.15 26.00 -6.41
N GLN A 321 4.98 26.61 -6.62
CA GLN A 321 4.22 27.25 -5.56
C GLN A 321 3.76 26.21 -4.51
N PRO A 322 3.69 26.56 -3.20
CA PRO A 322 3.22 25.64 -2.16
C PRO A 322 1.86 25.02 -2.47
N LEU A 323 1.65 23.74 -2.12
CA LEU A 323 0.39 23.00 -2.37
C LEU A 323 -0.75 23.38 -1.41
N GLY A 324 -0.53 24.33 -0.49
CA GLY A 324 -1.53 24.91 0.42
C GLY A 324 -1.43 24.43 1.87
N GLY A 325 -2.04 25.17 2.80
CA GLY A 325 -1.96 24.87 4.25
C GLY A 325 -2.58 23.53 4.63
N GLN A 326 -3.76 23.20 4.10
CA GLN A 326 -4.42 21.91 4.35
C GLN A 326 -3.57 20.72 3.89
N TRP A 327 -2.84 20.85 2.77
CA TRP A 327 -1.92 19.82 2.31
C TRP A 327 -0.88 19.49 3.37
N GLN A 328 -0.24 20.51 3.96
CA GLN A 328 0.79 20.32 4.98
C GLN A 328 0.22 19.71 6.26
N VAL A 329 -0.94 20.18 6.73
CA VAL A 329 -1.59 19.63 7.94
C VAL A 329 -1.92 18.15 7.76
N ARG A 330 -2.50 17.77 6.61
CA ARG A 330 -2.92 16.39 6.33
C ARG A 330 -1.73 15.46 6.14
N THR A 331 -0.70 15.87 5.39
CA THR A 331 0.51 15.06 5.17
C THR A 331 1.29 14.83 6.46
N GLN A 332 1.42 15.83 7.33
CA GLN A 332 2.01 15.66 8.66
C GLN A 332 1.20 14.70 9.54
N ALA A 333 -0.13 14.80 9.51
CA ALA A 333 -0.98 13.86 10.23
C ALA A 333 -0.82 12.42 9.70
N ALA A 334 -0.76 12.23 8.37
CA ALA A 334 -0.53 10.93 7.76
C ALA A 334 0.84 10.33 8.09
N ALA A 335 1.90 11.14 8.11
CA ALA A 335 3.23 10.70 8.51
C ALA A 335 3.27 10.25 9.99
N ARG A 336 2.63 11.01 10.88
CA ARG A 336 2.49 10.64 12.30
C ARG A 336 1.66 9.37 12.50
N TRP A 337 0.61 9.17 11.69
CA TRP A 337 -0.17 7.94 11.72
C TRP A 337 0.69 6.73 11.37
N LEU A 338 1.45 6.79 10.26
CA LEU A 338 2.29 5.66 9.86
C LEU A 338 3.39 5.38 10.89
N CYS A 339 3.99 6.44 11.46
CA CYS A 339 4.93 6.30 12.56
C CYS A 339 4.32 5.56 13.75
N ALA A 340 3.11 5.93 14.18
CA ALA A 340 2.44 5.29 15.31
C ALA A 340 2.02 3.84 15.04
N MET A 341 1.92 3.43 13.77
CA MET A 341 1.67 2.04 13.38
C MET A 341 2.96 1.24 13.17
N THR A 342 4.13 1.89 13.16
CA THR A 342 5.41 1.25 12.87
C THR A 342 6.16 0.95 14.16
N ASP A 343 6.48 -0.32 14.38
CA ASP A 343 7.40 -0.73 15.43
C ASP A 343 8.81 -0.21 15.13
N PRO A 344 9.41 0.65 15.97
CA PRO A 344 10.68 1.30 15.68
C PRO A 344 11.86 0.32 15.59
N ARG A 345 11.77 -0.82 16.27
CA ARG A 345 12.85 -1.80 16.37
C ARG A 345 12.96 -2.66 15.12
N SER A 346 11.88 -3.31 14.71
CA SER A 346 11.81 -4.15 13.52
C SER A 346 11.54 -3.37 12.24
N GLY A 347 10.88 -2.21 12.35
CA GLY A 347 10.31 -1.48 11.22
C GLY A 347 8.99 -2.06 10.70
N GLY A 348 8.51 -3.15 11.30
CA GLY A 348 7.23 -3.76 10.96
C GLY A 348 6.03 -2.93 11.40
N ALA A 349 4.85 -3.27 10.89
CA ALA A 349 3.59 -2.64 11.26
C ALA A 349 2.44 -3.67 11.19
N PRO A 350 1.33 -3.49 11.92
CA PRO A 350 0.13 -4.31 11.76
C PRO A 350 -0.27 -4.46 10.29
N ASN A 351 -0.55 -5.69 9.83
CA ASN A 351 -0.87 -5.97 8.43
C ASN A 351 -2.36 -5.69 8.11
N LEU A 352 -2.81 -4.50 8.48
CA LEU A 352 -4.22 -4.12 8.45
C LEU A 352 -4.72 -3.94 7.03
N GLY A 353 -5.95 -4.44 6.80
CA GLY A 353 -6.70 -4.23 5.58
C GLY A 353 -6.03 -4.82 4.33
N ALA A 354 -6.43 -4.27 3.19
CA ALA A 354 -5.97 -4.70 1.88
C ALA A 354 -4.46 -4.45 1.67
N ASN A 355 -3.72 -5.47 1.22
CA ASN A 355 -2.29 -5.42 0.96
C ASN A 355 -1.99 -6.16 -0.35
N ASP A 356 -1.47 -5.44 -1.36
CA ASP A 356 -1.15 -5.99 -2.68
C ASP A 356 0.34 -5.90 -3.05
N GLY A 357 1.21 -5.82 -2.05
CA GLY A 357 2.65 -5.68 -2.30
C GLY A 357 3.06 -4.26 -2.68
N ALA A 358 2.14 -3.28 -2.70
CA ALA A 358 2.48 -1.94 -3.17
C ALA A 358 3.57 -1.27 -2.32
N ARG A 359 4.57 -0.73 -3.00
CA ARG A 359 5.63 0.12 -2.47
C ARG A 359 6.08 1.02 -3.61
N LEU A 360 5.96 2.34 -3.45
CA LEU A 360 6.31 3.26 -4.53
C LEU A 360 7.79 3.59 -4.54
N ILE A 361 8.42 3.78 -3.38
CA ILE A 361 9.83 4.17 -3.33
C ILE A 361 10.62 3.01 -2.74
N ASN A 362 11.43 2.38 -3.59
CA ASN A 362 12.34 1.31 -3.22
C ASN A 362 13.80 1.68 -3.52
N LEU A 363 14.28 2.77 -2.91
CA LEU A 363 15.66 3.27 -3.08
C LEU A 363 16.60 2.80 -1.95
N ASP A 364 16.05 2.41 -0.81
CA ASP A 364 16.79 2.10 0.42
C ASP A 364 17.25 0.63 0.49
N GLY A 365 16.59 -0.28 -0.23
CA GLY A 365 16.84 -1.71 -0.23
C GLY A 365 16.46 -2.42 1.08
N ALA A 366 15.65 -1.80 1.94
CA ALA A 366 15.10 -2.45 3.13
C ALA A 366 14.06 -3.52 2.75
N PRO A 367 13.85 -4.53 3.61
CA PRO A 367 12.81 -5.53 3.41
C PRO A 367 11.43 -4.91 3.17
N TYR A 368 10.57 -5.59 2.41
CA TYR A 368 9.21 -5.12 2.10
C TYR A 368 8.40 -4.70 3.33
N ARG A 369 8.58 -5.38 4.45
CA ARG A 369 7.85 -5.13 5.69
C ARG A 369 8.46 -4.04 6.57
N ASP A 370 9.57 -3.43 6.18
CA ASP A 370 10.14 -2.28 6.89
C ASP A 370 9.52 -0.96 6.38
N PHE A 371 8.77 -0.29 7.26
CA PHE A 371 8.09 0.97 6.98
C PHE A 371 8.91 2.20 7.40
N ARG A 372 10.04 2.03 8.08
CA ARG A 372 10.88 3.14 8.56
C ARG A 372 11.39 4.03 7.43
N PRO A 373 11.82 3.53 6.25
CA PRO A 373 12.25 4.40 5.15
C PRO A 373 11.18 5.40 4.70
N SER A 374 9.92 4.97 4.60
CA SER A 374 8.79 5.82 4.23
C SER A 374 8.49 6.87 5.31
N VAL A 375 8.48 6.45 6.58
CA VAL A 375 8.28 7.36 7.72
C VAL A 375 9.40 8.39 7.78
N GLN A 376 10.66 7.96 7.74
CA GLN A 376 11.82 8.84 7.83
C GLN A 376 11.85 9.86 6.68
N THR A 377 11.58 9.41 5.45
CA THR A 377 11.51 10.29 4.27
C THR A 377 10.39 11.33 4.40
N ALA A 378 9.22 10.93 4.88
CA ALA A 378 8.13 11.87 5.17
C ALA A 378 8.52 12.89 6.24
N TYR A 379 9.28 12.49 7.26
CA TYR A 379 9.77 13.39 8.30
C TYR A 379 10.81 14.40 7.77
N PHE A 380 11.71 13.97 6.91
CA PHE A 380 12.64 14.89 6.23
C PHE A 380 11.90 15.97 5.44
N ILE A 381 10.84 15.59 4.74
CA ILE A 381 10.11 16.47 3.81
C ILE A 381 9.14 17.39 4.56
N PHE A 382 8.27 16.82 5.40
CA PHE A 382 7.16 17.58 6.00
C PHE A 382 7.48 18.20 7.35
N PHE A 383 8.53 17.74 8.03
CA PHE A 383 8.91 18.21 9.36
C PHE A 383 10.30 18.83 9.40
N ARG A 384 11.13 18.64 8.35
CA ARG A 384 12.56 19.02 8.37
C ARG A 384 13.25 18.47 9.64
N ALA A 385 12.95 17.21 9.95
CA ALA A 385 13.45 16.50 11.13
C ALA A 385 13.63 15.01 10.80
N ARG A 386 14.35 14.31 11.66
CA ARG A 386 14.36 12.84 11.75
C ARG A 386 13.21 12.36 12.62
N ARG A 387 12.69 11.16 12.36
CA ARG A 387 11.87 10.45 13.35
C ARG A 387 12.68 9.43 14.12
N TYR A 388 13.47 8.63 13.40
CA TYR A 388 14.39 7.66 13.95
C TYR A 388 15.82 8.23 13.95
N VAL A 389 16.66 7.71 14.85
CA VAL A 389 18.11 7.96 14.83
C VAL A 389 18.71 7.58 13.48
N ALA A 390 19.92 8.03 13.18
CA ALA A 390 20.57 7.74 11.91
C ALA A 390 20.66 6.22 11.66
N GLY A 391 20.33 5.80 10.43
CA GLY A 391 20.30 4.39 10.07
C GLY A 391 19.98 4.13 8.60
N PRO A 392 19.84 2.85 8.19
CA PRO A 392 19.55 2.46 6.81
C PRO A 392 18.32 3.13 6.19
N TRP A 393 17.32 3.48 7.00
CA TRP A 393 16.09 4.16 6.58
C TRP A 393 16.30 5.60 6.07
N ASP A 394 17.48 6.20 6.29
CA ASP A 394 17.82 7.52 5.75
C ASP A 394 18.18 7.49 4.24
N ARG A 395 18.44 6.29 3.68
CA ARG A 395 18.99 6.13 2.32
C ARG A 395 18.08 6.67 1.22
N THR A 396 16.76 6.54 1.36
CA THR A 396 15.81 7.13 0.41
C THR A 396 15.96 8.65 0.35
N GLY A 397 16.08 9.32 1.51
CA GLY A 397 16.33 10.76 1.56
C GLY A 397 17.65 11.15 0.89
N ARG A 398 18.71 10.36 1.09
CA ARG A 398 20.01 10.58 0.45
C ARG A 398 19.99 10.42 -1.07
N TRP A 399 19.32 9.39 -1.61
CA TRP A 399 19.12 9.22 -3.06
C TRP A 399 18.30 10.35 -3.68
N LEU A 400 17.35 10.91 -2.93
CA LEU A 400 16.60 12.11 -3.33
C LEU A 400 17.42 13.40 -3.14
N GLY A 401 18.68 13.29 -2.68
CA GLY A 401 19.58 14.36 -2.27
C GLY A 401 18.93 15.39 -1.37
N ILE A 402 18.16 14.90 -0.39
CA ILE A 402 17.63 15.70 0.71
C ILE A 402 18.76 15.90 1.71
N GLU A 403 18.97 17.14 2.14
CA GLU A 403 19.86 17.43 3.28
C GLU A 403 19.27 16.80 4.54
N ILE A 404 20.00 15.86 5.14
CA ILE A 404 19.47 15.06 6.23
C ILE A 404 19.51 15.88 7.53
N PRO A 405 18.35 16.23 8.13
CA PRO A 405 18.31 17.07 9.33
C PRO A 405 18.97 16.36 10.52
N GLU A 406 19.65 17.07 11.41
CA GLU A 406 20.18 16.48 12.66
C GLU A 406 19.10 16.34 13.74
N ARG A 407 18.15 17.28 13.77
CA ARG A 407 17.08 17.34 14.78
C ARG A 407 16.16 16.12 14.69
N ILE A 408 15.97 15.44 15.83
CA ILE A 408 14.98 14.37 16.00
C ILE A 408 13.66 14.98 16.52
N ASP A 409 12.55 14.65 15.87
CA ASP A 409 11.21 14.97 16.38
C ASP A 409 10.85 14.02 17.54
N ALA A 410 10.92 14.55 18.76
CA ALA A 410 10.58 13.87 19.99
C ALA A 410 9.08 13.97 20.36
N THR A 411 8.23 14.50 19.48
CA THR A 411 6.78 14.59 19.74
C THR A 411 6.24 13.20 20.10
N PRO A 412 5.54 13.05 21.25
CA PRO A 412 4.95 11.78 21.64
C PRO A 412 3.97 11.27 20.59
N GLU A 413 3.94 9.95 20.44
CA GLU A 413 3.05 9.32 19.46
C GLU A 413 1.59 9.42 19.90
N ARG A 414 0.71 9.59 18.91
CA ARG A 414 -0.72 9.56 19.16
C ARG A 414 -1.16 8.12 19.44
N THR A 415 -1.93 7.96 20.51
CA THR A 415 -2.51 6.68 20.92
C THR A 415 -3.90 6.46 20.35
N ARG A 416 -4.50 7.47 19.70
CA ARG A 416 -5.92 7.49 19.32
C ARG A 416 -6.11 8.11 17.94
N PHE A 417 -6.89 7.42 17.11
CA PHE A 417 -7.24 7.79 15.75
C PHE A 417 -8.75 7.59 15.56
N PRO A 418 -9.58 8.50 16.09
CA PRO A 418 -11.03 8.31 16.16
C PRO A 418 -11.74 8.41 14.81
N ASP A 419 -11.17 9.12 13.83
CA ASP A 419 -11.75 9.25 12.50
C ASP A 419 -11.55 7.95 11.70
N GLY A 420 -10.35 7.39 11.80
CA GLY A 420 -9.96 6.15 11.13
C GLY A 420 -10.42 4.89 11.83
N GLY A 421 -10.65 4.96 13.14
CA GLY A 421 -11.06 3.85 14.00
C GLY A 421 -9.89 3.04 14.55
N TYR A 422 -8.86 3.66 15.12
CA TYR A 422 -7.75 2.94 15.72
C TYR A 422 -7.40 3.47 17.10
N ALA A 423 -6.96 2.58 17.97
CA ALA A 423 -6.30 2.92 19.22
C ALA A 423 -5.01 2.11 19.34
N MET A 424 -4.00 2.68 19.98
CA MET A 424 -2.73 2.05 20.32
C MET A 424 -2.44 2.31 21.79
N LEU A 425 -2.07 1.27 22.51
CA LEU A 425 -1.48 1.37 23.84
C LEU A 425 -0.01 0.94 23.79
N PRO A 426 0.91 1.69 24.44
CA PRO A 426 2.24 1.17 24.71
C PRO A 426 2.14 0.01 25.71
N LEU A 427 3.05 -0.95 25.58
CA LEU A 427 3.22 -2.11 26.44
C LEU A 427 4.70 -2.18 26.82
N GLY A 428 5.02 -1.69 28.03
CA GLY A 428 6.40 -1.47 28.43
C GLY A 428 7.14 -0.50 27.49
N ASP A 429 8.46 -0.59 27.45
CA ASP A 429 9.30 0.28 26.62
C ASP A 429 9.35 -0.17 25.15
N ASP A 430 9.08 -1.45 24.90
CA ASP A 430 9.44 -2.16 23.66
C ASP A 430 8.26 -2.95 23.06
N GLY A 431 7.04 -2.69 23.52
CA GLY A 431 5.82 -3.38 23.10
C GLY A 431 4.68 -2.42 22.81
N ARG A 432 3.73 -2.88 21.99
CA ARG A 432 2.60 -2.09 21.51
C ARG A 432 1.41 -2.99 21.24
N VAL A 433 0.22 -2.48 21.52
CA VAL A 433 -1.03 -3.17 21.21
C VAL A 433 -1.96 -2.24 20.48
N TRP A 434 -2.44 -2.67 19.31
CA TRP A 434 -3.40 -1.93 18.50
C TRP A 434 -4.77 -2.58 18.58
N LEU A 435 -5.81 -1.75 18.63
CA LEU A 435 -7.20 -2.17 18.51
C LEU A 435 -7.88 -1.45 17.34
N ARG A 436 -8.49 -2.25 16.46
CA ARG A 436 -9.38 -1.76 15.39
C ARG A 436 -10.74 -1.39 15.96
N LEU A 437 -11.00 -0.11 16.11
CA LEU A 437 -12.32 0.39 16.49
C LEU A 437 -13.28 0.26 15.29
N PRO A 438 -14.54 -0.17 15.50
CA PRO A 438 -15.52 -0.41 14.44
C PRO A 438 -16.10 0.91 13.87
N THR A 439 -15.23 1.78 13.37
CA THR A 439 -15.55 3.10 12.80
C THR A 439 -15.06 3.16 11.36
N PHE A 440 -16.00 3.33 10.43
CA PHE A 440 -15.72 3.38 8.99
C PHE A 440 -16.37 4.60 8.33
N ARG A 441 -15.56 5.58 7.92
CA ARG A 441 -15.99 6.72 7.09
C ARG A 441 -15.98 6.38 5.60
N PHE A 442 -15.06 5.50 5.21
CA PHE A 442 -14.90 5.01 3.85
C PHE A 442 -15.14 3.51 3.82
N ARG A 443 -15.22 2.94 2.61
CA ARG A 443 -15.51 1.50 2.47
C ARG A 443 -14.37 0.68 3.09
N PRO A 444 -14.66 -0.23 4.03
CA PRO A 444 -13.66 -1.17 4.52
C PRO A 444 -13.33 -2.20 3.46
N SER A 445 -12.08 -2.67 3.49
CA SER A 445 -11.62 -3.79 2.67
C SER A 445 -11.71 -5.13 3.38
N HIS A 446 -11.84 -5.14 4.71
CA HIS A 446 -11.84 -6.30 5.59
C HIS A 446 -12.99 -6.23 6.60
N ALA A 447 -13.40 -7.38 7.15
CA ALA A 447 -14.38 -7.49 8.24
C ALA A 447 -13.67 -7.75 9.59
N ASP A 448 -12.92 -6.75 10.04
CA ASP A 448 -11.88 -6.77 11.07
C ASP A 448 -12.22 -5.96 12.34
N GLY A 449 -13.50 -5.71 12.60
CA GLY A 449 -13.95 -4.97 13.78
C GLY A 449 -13.44 -5.60 15.07
N LEU A 450 -12.87 -4.78 15.95
CA LEU A 450 -12.25 -5.19 17.22
C LEU A 450 -11.06 -6.14 17.08
N HIS A 451 -10.47 -6.27 15.88
CA HIS A 451 -9.17 -6.92 15.69
C HIS A 451 -8.12 -6.30 16.61
N MET A 452 -7.35 -7.16 17.28
CA MET A 452 -6.21 -6.78 18.10
C MET A 452 -4.90 -7.27 17.47
N ASP A 453 -3.92 -6.39 17.31
CA ASP A 453 -2.58 -6.73 16.85
C ASP A 453 -1.59 -6.43 17.99
N LEU A 454 -0.71 -7.38 18.33
CA LEU A 454 0.17 -7.32 19.50
C LEU A 454 1.64 -7.48 19.09
N TRP A 455 2.45 -6.47 19.40
CA TRP A 455 3.90 -6.50 19.18
C TRP A 455 4.65 -6.46 20.50
N TRP A 456 5.72 -7.26 20.57
CA TRP A 456 6.64 -7.30 21.70
C TRP A 456 8.07 -7.48 21.22
N ARG A 457 8.97 -6.55 21.59
CA ARG A 457 10.41 -6.62 21.30
C ARG A 457 10.74 -6.89 19.83
N GLY A 458 10.01 -6.24 18.92
CA GLY A 458 10.19 -6.38 17.47
C GLY A 458 9.51 -7.59 16.83
N THR A 459 8.76 -8.40 17.59
CA THR A 459 7.99 -9.54 17.07
C THR A 459 6.50 -9.21 17.08
N ASN A 460 5.81 -9.46 15.96
CA ASN A 460 4.34 -9.48 15.94
C ASN A 460 3.85 -10.82 16.49
N VAL A 461 3.34 -10.80 17.72
CA VAL A 461 2.92 -11.96 18.52
C VAL A 461 1.50 -12.39 18.16
N LEU A 462 0.58 -11.44 18.02
CA LEU A 462 -0.80 -11.69 17.59
C LEU A 462 -1.09 -10.92 16.31
N ARG A 463 -1.32 -11.65 15.22
CA ARG A 463 -1.11 -11.16 13.86
C ARG A 463 -2.39 -11.11 13.05
N ASP A 464 -2.47 -10.18 12.12
CA ASP A 464 -3.51 -10.16 11.08
C ASP A 464 -3.26 -11.22 9.99
N GLY A 465 -4.33 -11.78 9.41
CA GLY A 465 -4.23 -12.75 8.33
C GLY A 465 -3.77 -12.17 6.99
N GLY A 466 -3.89 -10.87 6.75
CA GLY A 466 -3.51 -10.23 5.49
C GLY A 466 -4.47 -10.53 4.33
N THR A 467 -4.00 -10.39 3.09
CA THR A 467 -4.88 -10.35 1.90
C THR A 467 -4.71 -11.54 0.95
N TYR A 468 -3.51 -12.12 0.87
CA TYR A 468 -3.15 -13.16 -0.10
C TYR A 468 -3.26 -12.73 -1.57
N SER A 469 -4.44 -12.75 -2.16
CA SER A 469 -4.65 -12.39 -3.57
C SER A 469 -6.06 -11.85 -3.79
N TYR A 470 -6.17 -10.86 -4.66
CA TYR A 470 -7.45 -10.38 -5.15
C TYR A 470 -8.02 -11.25 -6.26
N ASN A 471 -7.20 -12.09 -6.92
CA ASN A 471 -7.66 -13.04 -7.93
C ASN A 471 -7.60 -14.47 -7.43
N THR A 472 -8.51 -14.80 -6.52
CA THR A 472 -8.65 -16.12 -5.91
C THR A 472 -10.11 -16.56 -5.85
N ASP A 473 -10.35 -17.81 -5.48
CA ASP A 473 -11.68 -18.36 -5.24
C ASP A 473 -12.41 -17.64 -4.07
N THR A 474 -13.73 -17.85 -3.99
CA THR A 474 -14.56 -17.15 -2.99
C THR A 474 -14.23 -17.55 -1.57
N THR A 475 -13.86 -18.82 -1.31
CA THR A 475 -13.51 -19.32 0.03
C THR A 475 -12.26 -18.63 0.54
N THR A 476 -11.22 -18.53 -0.29
CA THR A 476 -9.97 -17.85 0.07
C THR A 476 -10.22 -16.35 0.30
N LEU A 477 -11.02 -15.69 -0.56
CA LEU A 477 -11.36 -14.28 -0.40
C LEU A 477 -12.15 -14.02 0.90
N ASP A 478 -13.13 -14.87 1.20
CA ASP A 478 -13.96 -14.80 2.40
C ASP A 478 -13.17 -15.11 3.67
N TYR A 479 -12.14 -15.94 3.60
CA TYR A 479 -11.23 -16.16 4.71
C TYR A 479 -10.39 -14.91 4.99
N PHE A 480 -9.53 -14.49 4.05
CA PHE A 480 -8.49 -13.48 4.31
C PHE A 480 -9.03 -12.10 4.64
N SER A 481 -10.10 -11.67 3.98
CA SER A 481 -10.73 -10.37 4.27
C SER A 481 -11.98 -10.47 5.14
N GLY A 482 -12.29 -11.67 5.65
CA GLY A 482 -13.42 -11.92 6.53
C GLY A 482 -12.99 -12.08 7.99
N THR A 483 -13.96 -12.18 8.89
CA THR A 483 -13.74 -12.15 10.34
C THR A 483 -12.88 -13.31 10.86
N ALA A 484 -12.85 -14.44 10.15
CA ALA A 484 -12.07 -15.62 10.54
C ALA A 484 -10.54 -15.41 10.46
N SER A 485 -10.06 -14.44 9.70
CA SER A 485 -8.64 -14.11 9.57
C SER A 485 -8.13 -13.10 10.61
N HIS A 486 -8.94 -12.74 11.60
CA HIS A 486 -8.63 -11.68 12.56
C HIS A 486 -8.69 -12.15 14.02
N ASN A 487 -7.97 -11.44 14.89
CA ASN A 487 -8.00 -11.64 16.34
C ASN A 487 -9.27 -11.02 16.95
N THR A 488 -10.44 -11.60 16.69
CA THR A 488 -11.74 -11.08 17.13
C THR A 488 -12.80 -12.19 17.21
N LEU A 489 -14.01 -11.83 17.60
CA LEU A 489 -15.16 -12.73 17.69
C LEU A 489 -15.90 -12.89 16.36
N GLN A 490 -16.27 -14.14 16.06
CA GLN A 490 -17.14 -14.52 14.96
C GLN A 490 -18.38 -15.24 15.48
N PHE A 491 -19.56 -14.88 14.94
CA PHE A 491 -20.83 -15.52 15.26
C PHE A 491 -21.22 -16.50 14.14
N ASP A 492 -21.33 -17.79 14.49
CA ASP A 492 -21.37 -18.92 13.55
C ASP A 492 -20.20 -18.82 12.53
N ALA A 493 -20.50 -18.95 11.23
CA ALA A 493 -19.55 -18.73 10.14
C ALA A 493 -19.71 -17.37 9.46
N ARG A 494 -20.41 -16.40 10.09
CA ARG A 494 -20.78 -15.13 9.45
C ARG A 494 -19.71 -14.07 9.65
N ASN A 495 -19.45 -13.28 8.61
CA ASN A 495 -18.65 -12.07 8.73
C ASN A 495 -19.43 -10.97 9.48
N GLN A 496 -18.72 -10.13 10.21
CA GLN A 496 -19.30 -8.98 10.93
C GLN A 496 -20.05 -8.01 9.98
N MET A 497 -19.60 -7.95 8.72
CA MET A 497 -20.19 -7.16 7.65
C MET A 497 -20.50 -8.08 6.44
N PRO A 498 -21.65 -7.94 5.77
CA PRO A 498 -21.98 -8.75 4.60
C PRO A 498 -21.12 -8.37 3.39
N ARG A 499 -20.52 -9.36 2.71
CA ARG A 499 -19.84 -9.13 1.43
C ARG A 499 -20.85 -8.92 0.31
N LEU A 500 -20.72 -7.81 -0.42
CA LEU A 500 -21.57 -7.46 -1.56
C LEU A 500 -20.90 -7.75 -2.91
N SER A 501 -19.58 -7.59 -2.98
CA SER A 501 -18.74 -7.93 -4.14
C SER A 501 -17.29 -8.19 -3.68
N ARG A 502 -16.40 -8.50 -4.64
CA ARG A 502 -14.98 -8.79 -4.38
C ARG A 502 -14.29 -7.72 -3.52
N PHE A 503 -14.63 -6.45 -3.70
CA PHE A 503 -14.01 -5.29 -3.03
C PHE A 503 -15.00 -4.45 -2.21
N LEU A 504 -16.17 -4.99 -1.87
CA LEU A 504 -17.21 -4.22 -1.19
C LEU A 504 -17.90 -5.04 -0.12
N PHE A 505 -17.73 -4.59 1.13
CA PHE A 505 -18.62 -4.92 2.23
C PHE A 505 -19.79 -3.94 2.28
N GLY A 506 -20.94 -4.42 2.74
CA GLY A 506 -22.10 -3.61 3.06
C GLY A 506 -22.26 -3.43 4.57
N ASP A 507 -23.25 -2.64 4.97
CA ASP A 507 -23.67 -2.48 6.37
C ASP A 507 -22.48 -2.23 7.32
N TRP A 508 -21.60 -1.28 6.95
CA TRP A 508 -20.34 -1.11 7.66
C TRP A 508 -20.60 -0.82 9.14
N LEU A 509 -19.84 -1.49 10.00
CA LEU A 509 -19.99 -1.36 11.46
C LEU A 509 -19.92 0.10 11.89
N GLN A 510 -20.65 0.38 12.96
CA GLN A 510 -20.58 1.64 13.67
C GLN A 510 -20.25 1.34 15.12
N CYS A 511 -19.41 2.19 15.69
CA CYS A 511 -19.02 2.09 17.08
C CYS A 511 -20.18 2.59 17.95
N GLU A 512 -20.74 1.72 18.80
CA GLU A 512 -21.76 2.10 19.79
C GLU A 512 -21.12 2.80 20.99
N GLN A 513 -19.91 2.35 21.36
CA GLN A 513 -19.13 2.87 22.46
C GLN A 513 -17.65 2.76 22.09
N ALA A 514 -16.89 3.84 22.28
CA ALA A 514 -15.43 3.80 22.26
C ALA A 514 -14.88 4.64 23.41
N THR A 515 -14.02 4.03 24.20
CA THR A 515 -13.27 4.69 25.27
C THR A 515 -11.82 4.28 25.15
N THR A 516 -10.93 5.24 25.32
CA THR A 516 -9.51 4.97 25.44
C THR A 516 -9.05 5.79 26.63
N LEU A 517 -8.21 5.21 27.48
CA LEU A 517 -7.66 5.83 28.67
C LEU A 517 -6.18 5.42 28.70
N PRO A 518 -5.31 6.05 27.89
CA PRO A 518 -3.91 5.66 27.75
C PRO A 518 -3.16 5.64 29.08
N GLU A 519 -3.43 6.62 29.94
CA GLU A 519 -2.84 6.70 31.29
C GLU A 519 -3.22 5.53 32.19
N GLN A 520 -4.35 4.88 31.93
CA GLN A 520 -4.80 3.69 32.64
C GLN A 520 -4.45 2.40 31.87
N GLY A 521 -3.86 2.53 30.68
CA GLY A 521 -3.61 1.43 29.77
C GLY A 521 -4.90 0.74 29.32
N VAL A 522 -6.03 1.43 29.18
CA VAL A 522 -7.34 0.83 28.82
C VAL A 522 -7.86 1.31 27.47
N VAL A 523 -8.38 0.39 26.66
CA VAL A 523 -9.19 0.69 25.48
C VAL A 523 -10.43 -0.22 25.49
N THR A 524 -11.61 0.37 25.30
CA THR A 524 -12.88 -0.35 25.22
C THR A 524 -13.63 0.08 23.97
N ALA A 525 -14.17 -0.86 23.20
CA ALA A 525 -15.04 -0.56 22.09
C ALA A 525 -16.12 -1.62 21.87
N ALA A 526 -17.28 -1.21 21.36
CA ALA A 526 -18.41 -2.09 21.09
C ALA A 526 -19.08 -1.77 19.75
N TYR A 527 -19.66 -2.80 19.13
CA TYR A 527 -20.54 -2.63 17.98
C TYR A 527 -21.74 -3.58 18.07
N ARG A 528 -22.77 -3.23 17.28
CA ARG A 528 -23.83 -4.14 16.89
C ARG A 528 -23.90 -4.22 15.37
N ASN A 529 -23.86 -5.44 14.83
CA ASN A 529 -23.98 -5.63 13.39
C ASN A 529 -25.45 -5.57 12.94
N ARG A 530 -25.68 -5.62 11.63
CA ARG A 530 -27.02 -5.53 11.03
C ARG A 530 -28.00 -6.62 11.50
N VAL A 531 -27.51 -7.80 11.87
CA VAL A 531 -28.37 -8.92 12.30
C VAL A 531 -28.60 -8.95 13.81
N GLY A 532 -28.07 -7.96 14.53
CA GLY A 532 -28.28 -7.78 15.97
C GLY A 532 -27.19 -8.39 16.85
N ASP A 533 -26.18 -9.04 16.27
CA ASP A 533 -25.06 -9.57 17.04
C ASP A 533 -24.27 -8.41 17.65
N TRP A 534 -24.02 -8.50 18.95
CA TRP A 534 -23.33 -7.49 19.72
C TRP A 534 -22.03 -8.04 20.29
N HIS A 535 -20.97 -7.26 20.16
CA HIS A 535 -19.65 -7.57 20.69
C HIS A 535 -19.03 -6.30 21.25
N LYS A 536 -18.60 -6.38 22.51
CA LYS A 536 -17.78 -5.40 23.20
C LYS A 536 -16.46 -6.04 23.58
N ARG A 537 -15.37 -5.34 23.32
CA ARG A 537 -14.02 -5.70 23.75
C ARG A 537 -13.45 -4.60 24.62
N GLU A 538 -12.88 -5.00 25.74
CA GLU A 538 -11.99 -4.19 26.57
C GLU A 538 -10.60 -4.81 26.59
N MET A 539 -9.58 -3.98 26.43
CA MET A 539 -8.18 -4.32 26.50
C MET A 539 -7.52 -3.47 27.58
N LYS A 540 -6.74 -4.11 28.46
CA LYS A 540 -6.00 -3.45 29.52
C LYS A 540 -4.55 -3.92 29.57
N VAL A 541 -3.60 -2.99 29.49
CA VAL A 541 -2.18 -3.25 29.76
C VAL A 541 -1.94 -3.28 31.26
N VAL A 542 -1.22 -4.30 31.74
CA VAL A 542 -0.90 -4.53 33.15
C VAL A 542 0.60 -4.83 33.29
N GLY A 543 1.27 -4.15 34.22
CA GLY A 543 2.67 -4.44 34.56
C GLY A 543 3.70 -4.25 33.43
N GLY A 544 3.31 -3.66 32.30
CA GLY A 544 4.19 -3.42 31.14
C GLY A 544 4.50 -4.66 30.29
N ASN A 545 4.01 -5.84 30.67
CA ASN A 545 4.26 -7.10 29.96
C ASN A 545 3.05 -8.05 29.92
N GLU A 546 1.90 -7.62 30.43
CA GLU A 546 0.65 -8.38 30.37
C GLU A 546 -0.44 -7.55 29.68
N VAL A 547 -1.25 -8.19 28.84
CA VAL A 547 -2.47 -7.63 28.26
C VAL A 547 -3.65 -8.49 28.68
N ARG A 548 -4.63 -7.87 29.33
CA ARG A 548 -5.91 -8.50 29.69
C ARG A 548 -6.97 -8.05 28.71
N VAL A 549 -7.66 -9.01 28.10
CA VAL A 549 -8.75 -8.78 27.17
C VAL A 549 -10.03 -9.37 27.73
N THR A 550 -11.08 -8.56 27.78
CA THR A 550 -12.44 -9.01 28.10
C THR A 550 -13.30 -8.84 26.86
N ASP A 551 -13.86 -9.95 26.37
CA ASP A 551 -14.84 -9.97 25.30
C ASP A 551 -16.22 -10.30 25.87
N GLU A 552 -17.15 -9.34 25.80
CA GLU A 552 -18.56 -9.52 26.14
C GLU A 552 -19.38 -9.57 24.85
N PHE A 553 -20.30 -10.52 24.76
CA PHE A 553 -21.06 -10.73 23.52
C PHE A 553 -22.47 -11.26 23.77
N ALA A 554 -23.36 -10.92 22.84
CA ALA A 554 -24.73 -11.39 22.80
C ALA A 554 -25.22 -11.50 21.36
N SER A 555 -25.70 -12.69 20.98
CA SER A 555 -26.19 -13.02 19.65
C SER A 555 -27.29 -14.08 19.74
N ASN A 556 -28.03 -14.26 18.64
CA ASN A 556 -28.93 -15.40 18.41
C ASN A 556 -28.25 -16.53 17.61
N ALA A 557 -26.93 -16.46 17.43
CA ALA A 557 -26.11 -17.48 16.77
C ALA A 557 -26.15 -18.81 17.54
N SER A 558 -25.85 -19.90 16.86
CA SER A 558 -25.68 -21.21 17.51
C SER A 558 -24.39 -21.27 18.31
N GLN A 559 -23.34 -20.62 17.82
CA GLN A 559 -22.01 -20.66 18.40
C GLN A 559 -21.26 -19.34 18.20
N THR A 560 -20.43 -19.00 19.17
CA THR A 560 -19.50 -17.89 19.12
C THR A 560 -18.07 -18.43 19.10
N THR A 561 -17.21 -17.88 18.24
CA THR A 561 -15.80 -18.32 18.08
C THR A 561 -14.86 -17.13 18.17
N LEU A 562 -14.01 -17.10 19.20
CA LEU A 562 -12.90 -16.16 19.36
C LEU A 562 -11.62 -16.81 18.82
N ARG A 563 -10.85 -16.04 18.06
CA ARG A 563 -9.54 -16.48 17.54
C ARG A 563 -8.43 -15.59 18.05
N TRP A 564 -7.31 -16.23 18.40
CA TRP A 564 -6.02 -15.60 18.61
C TRP A 564 -5.02 -16.24 17.64
N ARG A 565 -4.54 -15.46 16.69
CA ARG A 565 -3.69 -15.87 15.58
C ARG A 565 -2.25 -15.61 15.97
N LEU A 566 -1.54 -16.68 16.25
CA LEU A 566 -0.28 -16.65 16.97
C LEU A 566 0.88 -16.56 15.98
N ALA A 567 1.98 -15.92 16.38
CA ALA A 567 3.24 -16.02 15.66
C ALA A 567 3.64 -17.50 15.47
N PRO A 568 4.25 -17.87 14.33
CA PRO A 568 4.81 -19.20 14.13
C PRO A 568 5.72 -19.60 15.30
N GLY A 569 5.45 -20.76 15.90
CA GLY A 569 6.14 -21.21 17.10
C GLY A 569 5.61 -22.53 17.64
N ASN A 570 6.30 -23.08 18.65
CA ASN A 570 5.98 -24.37 19.25
C ASN A 570 4.91 -24.24 20.35
N TRP A 571 3.72 -23.80 19.97
CA TRP A 571 2.60 -23.59 20.89
C TRP A 571 2.06 -24.90 21.46
N ARG A 572 1.83 -24.91 22.78
CA ARG A 572 1.29 -26.05 23.52
C ARG A 572 0.10 -25.60 24.33
N LEU A 573 -1.02 -26.30 24.19
CA LEU A 573 -2.24 -26.07 24.94
C LEU A 573 -2.35 -27.08 26.11
N ARG A 574 -2.58 -26.59 27.32
CA ARG A 574 -2.83 -27.37 28.53
C ARG A 574 -3.97 -26.74 29.34
N GLY A 575 -5.13 -27.38 29.37
CA GLY A 575 -6.32 -26.83 30.02
C GLY A 575 -6.76 -25.52 29.34
N ASN A 576 -6.76 -24.43 30.10
CA ASN A 576 -7.09 -23.08 29.62
C ASN A 576 -5.86 -22.25 29.23
N GLU A 577 -4.64 -22.82 29.24
CA GLU A 577 -3.40 -22.11 28.99
C GLU A 577 -2.71 -22.60 27.70
N CYS A 578 -2.32 -21.66 26.84
CA CYS A 578 -1.57 -21.91 25.62
C CYS A 578 -0.25 -21.13 25.64
N THR A 579 0.88 -21.79 25.42
CA THR A 579 2.20 -21.13 25.49
C THR A 579 3.22 -21.71 24.50
N ASP A 580 4.12 -20.87 24.02
CA ASP A 580 5.33 -21.25 23.27
C ASP A 580 6.61 -21.15 24.14
N GLY A 581 6.46 -20.86 25.44
CA GLY A 581 7.54 -20.59 26.40
C GLY A 581 7.89 -19.11 26.57
N SER A 582 7.69 -18.29 25.53
CA SER A 582 7.92 -16.84 25.57
C SER A 582 6.65 -16.06 25.89
N THR A 583 5.53 -16.53 25.36
CA THR A 583 4.21 -15.93 25.50
C THR A 583 3.25 -16.96 26.07
N THR A 584 2.38 -16.53 26.97
CA THR A 584 1.36 -17.37 27.58
C THR A 584 0.01 -16.70 27.47
N LEU A 585 -0.96 -17.38 26.84
CA LEU A 585 -2.36 -16.99 26.77
C LEU A 585 -3.17 -17.89 27.70
N ARG A 586 -3.84 -17.30 28.68
CA ARG A 586 -4.84 -17.99 29.52
C ARG A 586 -6.23 -17.50 29.15
N VAL A 587 -7.12 -18.42 28.76
CA VAL A 587 -8.47 -18.12 28.26
C VAL A 587 -9.54 -18.72 29.16
N ASP A 588 -10.29 -17.87 29.86
CA ASP A 588 -11.36 -18.25 30.77
C ASP A 588 -12.75 -17.90 30.17
N GLY A 589 -13.77 -18.71 30.45
CA GLY A 589 -15.15 -18.51 29.96
C GLY A 589 -15.48 -19.19 28.62
N ALA A 590 -14.53 -19.88 27.99
CA ALA A 590 -14.77 -20.69 26.79
C ALA A 590 -15.35 -22.07 27.14
N SER A 591 -16.29 -22.57 26.34
CA SER A 591 -16.79 -23.95 26.44
C SER A 591 -15.79 -24.97 25.88
N THR A 592 -15.07 -24.60 24.83
CA THR A 592 -13.96 -25.40 24.29
C THR A 592 -12.81 -24.48 23.88
N LEU A 593 -11.59 -25.00 23.99
CA LEU A 593 -10.36 -24.33 23.61
C LEU A 593 -9.49 -25.33 22.85
N CYS A 594 -8.98 -24.95 21.69
CA CYS A 594 -8.12 -25.81 20.86
C CYS A 594 -7.13 -25.00 20.04
N LEU A 595 -6.04 -25.64 19.64
CA LEU A 595 -5.11 -25.12 18.66
C LEU A 595 -5.49 -25.67 17.28
N GLU A 596 -5.70 -24.77 16.33
CA GLU A 596 -6.01 -25.07 14.94
C GLU A 596 -4.95 -24.44 14.02
N THR A 597 -4.92 -24.85 12.77
CA THR A 597 -4.09 -24.22 11.73
C THR A 597 -4.90 -23.15 11.00
N GLY A 598 -4.35 -21.94 10.91
CA GLY A 598 -4.84 -20.85 10.06
C GLY A 598 -3.83 -20.48 8.98
N TRP A 599 -4.17 -19.47 8.17
CA TRP A 599 -3.33 -18.98 7.07
C TRP A 599 -3.03 -17.50 7.22
N GLU A 600 -1.78 -17.09 7.15
CA GLU A 600 -1.40 -15.67 7.05
C GLU A 600 -0.81 -15.33 5.68
N SER A 601 -0.83 -14.05 5.32
CA SER A 601 -0.23 -13.52 4.09
C SER A 601 0.41 -12.17 4.36
N LEU A 602 1.72 -12.18 4.60
CA LEU A 602 2.51 -10.96 4.81
C LEU A 602 2.87 -10.26 3.49
N CYS A 603 3.07 -11.06 2.44
CA CYS A 603 3.45 -10.65 1.10
C CYS A 603 2.40 -11.13 0.08
N TYR A 604 2.12 -10.33 -0.94
CA TYR A 604 1.06 -10.63 -1.91
C TYR A 604 1.39 -11.88 -2.74
N GLY A 605 0.37 -12.70 -2.99
CA GLY A 605 0.48 -13.99 -3.67
C GLY A 605 1.17 -15.07 -2.87
N GLN A 606 1.34 -14.90 -1.55
CA GLN A 606 1.93 -15.88 -0.65
C GLN A 606 1.06 -16.08 0.58
N ARG A 607 1.01 -17.32 1.06
CA ARG A 607 0.38 -17.64 2.34
C ARG A 607 1.14 -18.75 3.05
N ASP A 608 1.19 -18.63 4.37
CA ASP A 608 1.87 -19.55 5.27
C ASP A 608 0.89 -20.03 6.34
N GLU A 609 1.10 -21.26 6.80
CA GLU A 609 0.34 -21.82 7.90
C GLU A 609 0.79 -21.21 9.24
N ILE A 610 -0.17 -20.88 10.10
CA ILE A 610 0.10 -20.37 11.45
C ILE A 610 -0.77 -21.07 12.50
N PRO A 611 -0.29 -21.18 13.75
CA PRO A 611 -1.11 -21.66 14.85
C PRO A 611 -2.18 -20.61 15.22
N VAL A 612 -3.41 -21.07 15.45
CA VAL A 612 -4.53 -20.24 15.90
C VAL A 612 -5.15 -20.88 17.13
N LEU A 613 -5.15 -20.17 18.25
CA LEU A 613 -5.90 -20.57 19.44
C LEU A 613 -7.37 -20.17 19.25
N VAL A 614 -8.25 -21.17 19.25
CA VAL A 614 -9.67 -21.03 18.99
C VAL A 614 -10.46 -21.34 20.24
N ALA A 615 -11.17 -20.34 20.75
CA ALA A 615 -12.06 -20.44 21.90
C ALA A 615 -13.52 -20.37 21.43
N ARG A 616 -14.32 -21.39 21.76
CA ARG A 616 -15.74 -21.44 21.40
C ARG A 616 -16.61 -21.29 22.64
N ALA A 617 -17.70 -20.55 22.51
CA ALA A 617 -18.66 -20.29 23.58
C ALA A 617 -20.10 -20.24 23.04
N PRO A 618 -21.12 -20.25 23.91
CA PRO A 618 -22.53 -20.09 23.52
C PRO A 618 -22.80 -18.72 22.87
N ALA A 619 -24.07 -18.48 22.50
CA ALA A 619 -24.48 -17.26 21.81
C ALA A 619 -24.36 -15.96 22.64
N LYS A 620 -24.33 -16.09 23.97
CA LYS A 620 -24.18 -14.99 24.93
C LYS A 620 -23.20 -15.40 26.01
N GLY A 621 -22.28 -14.51 26.35
CA GLY A 621 -21.30 -14.80 27.37
C GLY A 621 -20.21 -13.75 27.49
N ARG A 622 -19.17 -14.14 28.21
CA ARG A 622 -17.98 -13.36 28.46
C ARG A 622 -16.77 -14.28 28.39
N ILE A 623 -15.75 -13.88 27.63
CA ILE A 623 -14.45 -14.55 27.59
C ILE A 623 -13.41 -13.57 28.13
N GLU A 624 -12.56 -14.04 29.04
CA GLU A 624 -11.42 -13.28 29.53
C GLU A 624 -10.15 -13.96 29.01
N THR A 625 -9.24 -13.19 28.42
CA THR A 625 -7.91 -13.68 28.00
C THR A 625 -6.83 -12.84 28.68
N SER A 626 -5.93 -13.48 29.43
CA SER A 626 -4.68 -12.86 29.90
C SER A 626 -3.54 -13.31 29.00
N ILE A 627 -2.79 -12.35 28.47
CA ILE A 627 -1.65 -12.57 27.57
C ILE A 627 -0.41 -12.05 28.29
N ARG A 628 0.45 -12.95 28.77
CA ARG A 628 1.70 -12.60 29.45
C ARG A 628 2.89 -12.79 28.51
N LEU A 629 3.78 -11.82 28.49
CA LEU A 629 5.01 -11.80 27.69
C LEU A 629 6.20 -11.84 28.64
N ASN A 630 7.15 -12.74 28.35
CA ASN A 630 8.37 -12.92 29.15
C ASN A 630 9.60 -12.24 28.50
#